data_AF-A0A1Y3MDS4-F1
#
_entry.id   AF-A0A1Y3MDS4-F1
#
_cell.length_a   1.000
_cell.length_b   1.000
_cell.length_c   1.000
_cell.angle_alpha   90.00
_cell.angle_beta   90.00
_cell.angle_gamma   90.00
#
_symmetry.space_group_name_H-M   'P 1'
#
loop_
_entity.id
_entity.type
_entity.pdbx_description
1 polymer ?
#
loop_
_entity_poly.entity_id
_entity_poly.type
_entity_poly.pdbx_seq_one_letter_code
_entity_poly.pdbx_strand_id
1 'polypeptide(L)'
;QSNFLHHKSKELVDNFDVVAIEDLNMKGMSRALNFGKSVADNGWGMFTTFLAYKLQEQGKQLVKIDKWFPSTKTCSSCGNVKDLALSEREYVCDCGTSIDRDYNAAINIKNEAIRLLA
;
A
#
# COMPACT_ATOMS: atom_id res chain seq x y z
N GLN A 1 2.00 20.80 -0.01
CA GLN A 1 1.76 19.38 0.34
C GLN A 1 0.29 19.01 0.25
N SER A 2 -0.65 19.71 0.90
CA SER A 2 -2.10 19.43 0.79
C SER A 2 -2.63 19.38 -0.66
N ASN A 3 -2.32 20.38 -1.50
CA ASN A 3 -2.78 20.39 -2.90
C ASN A 3 -2.36 19.13 -3.68
N PHE A 4 -1.11 18.68 -3.53
CA PHE A 4 -0.63 17.48 -4.21
C PHE A 4 -1.44 16.23 -3.80
N LEU A 5 -1.69 16.05 -2.50
CA LEU A 5 -2.48 14.93 -2.00
C LEU A 5 -3.95 14.98 -2.46
N HIS A 6 -4.54 16.18 -2.53
CA HIS A 6 -5.88 16.37 -3.07
C HIS A 6 -5.96 16.01 -4.56
N HIS A 7 -5.01 16.47 -5.37
CA HIS A 7 -4.97 16.15 -6.80
C HIS A 7 -4.75 14.65 -7.02
N LYS A 8 -3.79 14.04 -6.31
CA LYS A 8 -3.52 12.60 -6.47
C LYS A 8 -4.64 11.71 -5.96
N SER A 9 -5.27 12.03 -4.82
CA SER A 9 -6.42 11.27 -4.36
C SER A 9 -7.58 11.37 -5.35
N LYS A 10 -7.85 12.57 -5.90
CA LYS A 10 -8.88 12.75 -6.93
C LYS A 10 -8.58 11.96 -8.20
N GLU A 11 -7.34 12.02 -8.70
CA GLU A 11 -6.91 11.24 -9.88
C GLU A 11 -7.15 9.74 -9.68
N LEU A 12 -6.82 9.19 -8.50
CA LEU A 12 -7.06 7.77 -8.22
C LEU A 12 -8.56 7.45 -8.16
N VAL A 13 -9.34 8.26 -7.46
CA VAL A 13 -10.78 8.04 -7.33
C VAL A 13 -11.46 8.14 -8.70
N ASP A 14 -11.05 9.07 -9.56
CA ASP A 14 -11.68 9.26 -10.87
C ASP A 14 -11.37 8.09 -11.84
N ASN A 15 -10.22 7.41 -11.68
CA ASN A 15 -9.78 6.34 -12.57
C ASN A 15 -10.07 4.91 -12.08
N PHE A 16 -10.35 4.69 -10.79
CA PHE A 16 -10.51 3.36 -10.21
C PHE A 16 -11.76 3.26 -9.33
N ASP A 17 -12.51 2.16 -9.46
CA ASP A 17 -13.69 1.87 -8.62
C ASP A 17 -13.32 1.31 -7.23
N VAL A 18 -12.13 0.71 -7.14
CA VAL A 18 -11.59 0.13 -5.93
C VAL A 18 -10.15 0.60 -5.77
N VAL A 19 -9.82 1.15 -4.61
CA VAL A 19 -8.44 1.47 -4.23
C VAL A 19 -8.07 0.64 -3.01
N ALA A 20 -6.95 -0.07 -3.08
CA ALA A 20 -6.42 -0.87 -1.99
C ALA A 20 -5.19 -0.20 -1.38
N ILE A 21 -5.11 -0.14 -0.05
CA ILE A 21 -3.98 0.42 0.69
C ILE A 21 -3.58 -0.49 1.85
N GLU A 22 -2.32 -0.46 2.29
CA GLU A 22 -1.93 -1.08 3.55
C GLU A 22 -2.44 -0.26 4.74
N ASP A 23 -2.92 -0.96 5.78
CA ASP A 23 -3.27 -0.37 7.07
C ASP A 23 -2.01 -0.08 7.89
N LEU A 24 -1.22 0.87 7.42
CA LEU A 24 0.03 1.23 8.06
C LEU A 24 -0.22 1.83 9.45
N ASN A 25 0.23 1.16 10.51
CA ASN A 25 0.31 1.77 11.83
C ASN A 25 1.45 2.81 11.85
N MET A 26 1.14 4.01 11.38
CA MET A 26 2.09 5.12 11.24
C MET A 26 2.82 5.42 12.55
N LYS A 27 2.17 5.28 13.71
CA LYS A 27 2.80 5.47 15.04
C LYS A 27 3.87 4.41 15.35
N GLY A 28 3.71 3.20 14.83
CA GLY A 28 4.69 2.12 14.95
C GLY A 28 5.87 2.31 14.00
N MET A 29 5.59 2.69 12.75
CA MET A 29 6.63 2.89 11.73
C MET A 29 7.54 4.10 12.02
N SER A 30 6.99 5.21 12.53
CA SER A 30 7.77 6.40 12.88
C SER A 30 8.73 6.18 14.06
N ARG A 31 8.43 5.21 14.92
CA ARG A 31 9.33 4.75 15.99
C ARG A 31 10.41 3.80 15.47
N ALA A 32 10.07 2.92 14.54
CA ALA A 32 10.96 1.89 14.03
C ALA A 32 11.98 2.39 13.00
N LEU A 33 11.62 3.39 12.18
CA LEU A 33 12.40 3.69 10.97
C LEU A 33 13.17 5.02 10.99
N ASN A 34 13.14 5.81 12.07
CA ASN A 34 13.81 7.13 12.17
C ASN A 34 13.55 8.08 10.96
N PHE A 35 12.47 7.87 10.19
CA PHE A 35 12.06 8.81 9.14
C PHE A 35 11.57 10.11 9.77
N GLY A 36 11.79 11.24 9.09
CA GLY A 36 11.38 12.59 9.51
C GLY A 36 9.96 12.62 10.10
N LYS A 37 9.92 12.68 11.44
CA LYS A 37 8.92 12.09 12.34
C LYS A 37 7.53 12.75 12.40
N SER A 38 7.13 13.59 11.46
CA SER A 38 5.79 14.22 11.53
C SER A 38 5.16 14.58 10.19
N VAL A 39 5.95 14.98 9.20
CA VAL A 39 5.39 15.51 7.94
C VAL A 39 4.92 14.37 7.03
N ALA A 40 5.69 13.28 6.93
CA ALA A 40 5.31 12.10 6.15
C ALA A 40 4.12 11.35 6.78
N ASP A 41 4.11 11.23 8.11
CA ASP A 41 3.02 10.62 8.88
C ASP A 41 1.71 11.41 8.72
N ASN A 42 1.79 12.75 8.78
CA ASN A 42 0.64 13.61 8.52
C ASN A 42 0.18 13.51 7.05
N GLY A 43 1.11 13.32 6.11
CA GLY A 43 0.81 13.18 4.69
C GLY A 43 0.03 11.91 4.35
N TRP A 44 0.44 10.75 4.88
CA TRP A 44 -0.27 9.47 4.65
C TRP A 44 -1.64 9.44 5.32
N GLY A 45 -1.76 9.93 6.56
CA GLY A 45 -3.05 10.07 7.23
C GLY A 45 -4.02 10.97 6.46
N MET A 46 -3.52 12.11 5.96
CA MET A 46 -4.33 13.03 5.16
C MET A 46 -4.73 12.41 3.80
N PHE A 47 -3.80 11.75 3.12
CA PHE A 47 -4.06 11.10 1.83
C PHE A 47 -5.08 9.97 1.93
N THR A 48 -4.96 9.11 2.94
CA THR A 48 -5.93 8.02 3.20
C THR A 48 -7.30 8.56 3.58
N THR A 49 -7.36 9.69 4.31
CA THR A 49 -8.61 10.41 4.57
C THR A 49 -9.23 10.92 3.27
N PHE A 50 -8.42 11.49 2.37
CA PHE A 50 -8.90 12.00 1.09
C PHE A 50 -9.43 10.90 0.17
N LEU A 51 -8.75 9.76 0.11
CA LEU A 51 -9.25 8.60 -0.62
C LEU A 51 -10.58 8.12 -0.05
N ALA A 52 -10.68 7.97 1.28
CA ALA A 52 -11.87 7.45 1.93
C ALA A 52 -13.12 8.27 1.60
N TYR A 53 -13.09 9.59 1.80
CA TYR A 53 -14.28 10.41 1.57
C TYR A 53 -14.60 10.53 0.07
N LYS A 54 -13.60 10.67 -0.82
CA LYS A 54 -13.82 10.82 -2.26
C LYS A 54 -14.38 9.55 -2.91
N LEU A 55 -13.89 8.37 -2.48
CA LEU A 55 -14.43 7.09 -2.95
C LEU A 55 -15.87 6.93 -2.48
N GLN A 56 -16.15 7.24 -1.22
CA GLN A 56 -17.50 7.20 -0.66
C GLN A 56 -18.47 8.13 -1.41
N GLU A 57 -18.07 9.36 -1.73
CA GLU A 57 -18.87 10.31 -2.51
C GLU A 57 -19.26 9.79 -3.90
N GLN A 58 -18.45 8.90 -4.49
CA GLN A 58 -18.69 8.29 -5.81
C GLN A 58 -19.29 6.88 -5.74
N GLY A 59 -19.62 6.38 -4.54
CA GLY A 59 -20.12 5.00 -4.36
C GLY A 59 -19.07 3.91 -4.62
N LYS A 60 -17.79 4.27 -4.54
CA LYS A 60 -16.62 3.43 -4.78
C LYS A 60 -16.01 2.93 -3.47
N GLN A 61 -15.07 1.98 -3.55
CA GLN A 61 -14.57 1.26 -2.37
C GLN A 61 -13.10 1.54 -2.05
N LEU A 62 -12.82 1.77 -0.77
CA LEU A 62 -11.47 1.76 -0.21
C LEU A 62 -11.28 0.47 0.59
N VAL A 63 -10.31 -0.36 0.19
CA VAL A 63 -9.97 -1.60 0.89
C VAL A 63 -8.67 -1.39 1.66
N LYS A 64 -8.69 -1.66 2.97
CA LYS A 64 -7.49 -1.62 3.81
C LYS A 64 -7.01 -3.04 4.06
N ILE A 65 -5.77 -3.31 3.66
CA ILE A 65 -5.11 -4.60 3.86
C ILE A 65 -4.44 -4.60 5.23
N ASP A 66 -4.63 -5.67 5.99
CA ASP A 66 -4.07 -5.80 7.34
C ASP A 66 -2.54 -5.65 7.32
N LYS A 67 -2.00 -4.90 8.28
CA LYS A 67 -0.55 -4.64 8.40
C LYS A 67 0.32 -5.87 8.59
N TRP A 68 -0.26 -6.97 9.05
CA TRP A 68 0.42 -8.26 9.23
C TRP A 68 0.41 -9.10 7.97
N PHE A 69 -0.31 -8.68 6.93
CA PHE A 69 -0.25 -9.31 5.62
C PHE A 69 1.18 -9.17 5.05
N PRO A 70 1.85 -10.28 4.70
CA PRO A 70 3.26 -10.28 4.32
C PRO A 70 3.47 -9.82 2.86
N SER A 71 2.96 -8.65 2.48
CA SER A 71 2.97 -8.11 1.11
C SER A 71 4.37 -8.05 0.49
N THR A 72 5.37 -7.58 1.24
CA THR A 72 6.76 -7.44 0.79
C THR A 72 7.55 -8.75 0.78
N LYS A 73 7.06 -9.75 1.52
CA LYS A 73 7.70 -11.06 1.71
C LYS A 73 7.13 -12.15 0.79
N THR A 74 5.90 -11.97 0.33
CA THR A 74 5.20 -12.92 -0.54
C THR A 74 5.56 -12.68 -2.00
N CYS A 75 5.80 -13.73 -2.78
CA CYS A 75 6.00 -13.60 -4.22
C CYS A 75 4.67 -13.37 -4.90
N SER A 76 4.53 -12.28 -5.64
CA SER A 76 3.31 -11.97 -6.40
C SER A 76 3.00 -12.93 -7.55
N SER A 77 3.99 -13.73 -7.98
CA SER A 77 3.85 -14.71 -9.06
C SER A 77 3.44 -16.10 -8.55
N CYS A 78 4.14 -16.61 -7.52
CA CYS A 78 3.96 -17.99 -7.05
C CYS A 78 3.41 -18.13 -5.63
N GLY A 79 3.28 -17.03 -4.88
CA GLY A 79 2.79 -17.03 -3.50
C GLY A 79 3.79 -17.50 -2.44
N ASN A 80 5.02 -17.90 -2.82
CA ASN A 80 6.03 -18.29 -1.83
C ASN A 80 6.39 -17.11 -0.90
N VAL A 81 6.55 -17.39 0.39
CA VAL A 81 6.91 -16.38 1.39
C VAL A 81 8.36 -16.58 1.79
N LYS A 82 9.14 -15.50 1.75
CA LYS A 82 10.52 -15.50 2.23
C LYS A 82 10.79 -14.29 3.12
N ASP A 83 11.78 -14.40 3.98
CA ASP A 83 12.29 -13.23 4.69
C ASP A 83 13.08 -12.33 3.74
N LEU A 84 12.96 -11.02 3.99
CA LEU A 84 13.59 -9.98 3.21
C LEU A 84 13.98 -8.84 4.16
N ALA A 85 15.24 -8.40 4.09
CA ALA A 85 15.74 -7.27 4.85
C ALA A 85 15.24 -5.95 4.26
N LEU A 86 15.12 -4.91 5.09
CA LEU A 86 14.67 -3.59 4.65
C LEU A 86 15.59 -2.94 3.60
N SER A 87 16.88 -3.31 3.61
CA SER A 87 17.88 -2.87 2.63
C SER A 87 17.73 -3.54 1.27
N GLU A 88 17.05 -4.68 1.17
CA GLU A 88 16.80 -5.36 -0.10
C GLU A 88 15.66 -4.64 -0.82
N ARG A 89 15.99 -3.98 -1.93
CA ARG A 89 15.04 -3.20 -2.75
C ARG A 89 14.47 -3.99 -3.92
N GLU A 90 15.07 -5.12 -4.26
CA GLU A 90 14.59 -6.05 -5.27
C GLU A 90 14.05 -7.32 -4.61
N TYR A 91 12.95 -7.84 -5.15
CA TYR A 91 12.37 -9.12 -4.76
C TYR A 91 12.77 -10.18 -5.79
N VAL A 92 13.66 -11.09 -5.39
CA VAL A 92 14.11 -12.24 -6.20
C VAL A 92 13.51 -13.54 -5.65
N CYS A 93 12.81 -14.30 -6.49
CA CYS A 93 12.19 -15.56 -6.11
C CYS A 93 12.74 -16.73 -6.93
N ASP A 94 12.79 -17.92 -6.33
CA ASP A 94 13.20 -19.16 -6.99
C ASP A 94 12.28 -19.55 -8.16
N CYS A 95 11.05 -19.01 -8.20
CA CYS A 95 10.16 -19.19 -9.35
C CYS A 95 10.54 -18.33 -10.58
N GLY A 96 11.62 -17.56 -10.50
CA GLY A 96 12.15 -16.72 -11.58
C GLY A 96 11.69 -15.26 -11.57
N THR A 97 10.85 -14.84 -10.61
CA THR A 97 10.45 -13.43 -10.47
C THR A 97 11.60 -12.60 -9.90
N SER A 98 11.98 -11.52 -10.61
CA SER A 98 12.92 -10.48 -10.15
C SER A 98 12.33 -9.11 -10.48
N ILE A 99 11.78 -8.43 -9.48
CA ILE A 99 11.13 -7.11 -9.63
C ILE A 99 11.39 -6.22 -8.42
N ASP A 100 11.14 -4.91 -8.53
CA ASP A 100 11.18 -4.01 -7.37
C ASP A 100 10.27 -4.52 -6.25
N ARG A 101 10.78 -4.48 -5.01
CA ARG A 101 10.07 -4.99 -3.83
C ARG A 101 8.76 -4.28 -3.57
N ASP A 102 8.72 -2.96 -3.74
CA ASP A 102 7.51 -2.18 -3.48
C ASP A 102 6.48 -2.43 -4.60
N TYR A 103 6.92 -2.67 -5.84
CA TYR A 103 6.05 -3.15 -6.93
C TYR A 103 5.48 -4.54 -6.66
N ASN A 104 6.30 -5.49 -6.20
CA ASN A 104 5.83 -6.82 -5.77
C ASN A 104 4.78 -6.72 -4.66
N ALA A 105 5.03 -5.88 -3.65
CA ALA A 105 4.09 -5.64 -2.56
C ALA A 105 2.77 -5.04 -3.06
N ALA A 106 2.81 -4.07 -3.98
CA ALA A 106 1.62 -3.48 -4.58
C ALA A 106 0.74 -4.53 -5.31
N ILE A 107 1.35 -5.48 -6.02
CA ILE A 107 0.60 -6.57 -6.65
C ILE A 107 -0.06 -7.46 -5.59
N ASN A 108 0.66 -7.80 -4.51
CA ASN A 108 0.10 -8.60 -3.42
C ASN A 108 -1.06 -7.90 -2.71
N ILE A 109 -0.94 -6.61 -2.43
CA ILE A 109 -2.02 -5.79 -1.83
C ILE A 109 -3.25 -5.80 -2.75
N LYS A 110 -3.05 -5.63 -4.06
CA LYS A 110 -4.13 -5.70 -5.05
C LYS A 110 -4.81 -7.08 -5.03
N ASN A 111 -4.04 -8.15 -5.05
CA ASN A 111 -4.55 -9.51 -5.07
C ASN A 111 -5.32 -9.83 -3.78
N GLU A 112 -4.82 -9.40 -2.62
CA GLU A 112 -5.50 -9.55 -1.33
C GLU A 112 -6.80 -8.74 -1.29
N ALA A 113 -6.81 -7.52 -1.84
CA ALA A 113 -8.04 -6.75 -1.95
C ALA A 113 -9.09 -7.45 -2.80
N ILE A 114 -8.69 -8.01 -3.95
CA ILE A 114 -9.59 -8.81 -4.81
C ILE A 114 -10.14 -10.00 -4.02
N ARG A 115 -9.30 -10.70 -3.25
CA ARG A 115 -9.71 -11.84 -2.41
C ARG A 115 -10.73 -11.44 -1.33
N LEU A 116 -10.60 -10.24 -0.75
CA LEU A 116 -11.52 -9.74 0.28
C LEU A 116 -12.86 -9.24 -0.29
N LEU A 117 -12.92 -8.96 -1.60
CA LEU A 117 -14.11 -8.49 -2.30
C LEU A 117 -14.89 -9.60 -3.01
N ALA A 118 -14.29 -10.77 -3.19
CA ALA A 118 -14.91 -11.97 -3.78
C ALA A 118 -15.77 -12.71 -2.75
#